data_AF-A0A816HFJ7-F1
#
_entry.id   AF-A0A816HFJ7-F1
#
_cell.length_a   1.000
_cell.length_b   1.000
_cell.length_c   1.000
_cell.angle_alpha   90.00
_cell.angle_beta   90.00
_cell.angle_gamma   90.00
#
_symmetry.space_group_name_H-M   'P 1'
#
loop_
_entity.id
_entity.type
_entity.pdbx_description
1 polymer ?
#
loop_
_entity_poly.entity_id
_entity_poly.type
_entity_poly.pdbx_seq_one_letter_code
_entity_poly.pdbx_strand_id
1 'polypeptide(L)' 'MFKCFPIPFCNRNVEQVDKRHCNLTNVPDDILRYTRTLEDLLLDANQLQDLPK' A
#
# COMPACT_ATOMS: atom_id res chain seq x y z
N MET A 1 18.85 16.40 -20.67
CA MET A 1 17.63 16.66 -19.87
C MET A 1 16.46 15.99 -20.58
N PHE A 2 16.31 14.67 -20.40
CA PHE A 2 15.27 13.91 -21.08
C PHE A 2 13.96 14.06 -20.30
N LYS A 3 13.05 14.87 -20.85
CA LYS A 3 11.65 14.97 -20.42
C LYS A 3 11.03 13.58 -20.54
N CYS A 4 10.55 13.07 -19.41
CA CYS A 4 9.78 11.83 -19.35
C CYS A 4 8.56 11.99 -20.28
N PHE A 5 8.49 11.16 -21.33
CA PHE A 5 7.32 11.07 -22.20
C PHE A 5 6.16 10.42 -21.41
N PRO A 6 4.91 10.87 -21.59
CA PRO A 6 3.77 10.28 -20.90
C PRO A 6 3.43 8.94 -21.55
N ILE A 7 4.15 7.90 -21.15
CA ILE A 7 3.77 6.51 -21.41
C ILE A 7 2.57 6.22 -20.51
N PRO A 8 1.45 5.68 -21.02
CA PRO A 8 0.26 5.36 -20.22
C PRO A 8 0.49 4.28 -19.15
N PHE A 9 1.71 3.75 -19.06
CA PHE A 9 2.17 2.75 -18.10
C PHE A 9 3.06 3.31 -16.98
N CYS A 10 3.28 4.63 -16.94
CA CYS A 10 4.17 5.28 -15.97
C CYS A 10 3.45 5.99 -14.82
N ASN A 11 2.14 5.78 -14.62
CA ASN A 11 1.49 6.12 -13.35
C ASN A 11 1.72 4.98 -12.34
N ARG A 12 2.98 4.68 -11.99
CA ARG A 12 3.23 4.08 -10.68
C ARG A 12 3.06 5.20 -9.68
N ASN A 13 1.80 5.55 -9.36
CA ASN A 13 1.52 6.27 -8.13
C ASN A 13 1.95 5.31 -7.04
N VAL A 14 3.14 5.59 -6.49
CA VAL A 14 3.63 4.85 -5.36
C VAL A 14 2.77 5.27 -4.19
N GLU A 15 2.06 4.30 -3.61
CA GLU A 15 1.16 4.56 -2.50
C GLU A 15 1.86 4.20 -1.19
N GLN A 16 1.79 5.15 -0.26
CA GLN A 16 2.09 4.91 1.15
C GLN A 16 0.76 4.89 1.89
N VAL A 17 0.43 3.74 2.48
CA VAL A 17 -0.81 3.56 3.23
C VAL A 17 -0.50 3.54 4.71
N ASP A 18 -1.05 4.52 5.42
CA ASP A 18 -0.98 4.59 6.88
C ASP A 18 -2.34 4.24 7.48
N LYS A 19 -2.39 3.12 8.18
CA LYS A 19 -3.56 2.64 8.93
C LYS A 19 -3.19 2.30 10.37
N ARG A 20 -2.29 3.08 10.96
CA ARG A 20 -1.96 2.94 12.39
C ARG A 20 -3.17 3.28 13.26
N HIS A 21 -3.28 2.65 14.43
CA HIS A 21 -4.34 2.91 15.41
C HIS A 21 -5.78 2.78 14.86
N CYS A 22 -5.99 1.97 13.83
CA CYS A 22 -7.28 1.81 13.17
C CYS A 22 -8.13 0.67 13.77
N ASN A 23 -7.70 0.07 14.88
CA ASN A 23 -8.32 -1.11 15.50
C ASN A 23 -8.57 -2.25 14.49
N LEU A 24 -7.67 -2.41 13.52
CA LEU A 24 -7.77 -3.48 12.52
C LEU A 24 -7.50 -4.82 13.21
N THR A 25 -8.40 -5.78 13.00
CA THR A 25 -8.24 -7.16 13.47
C THR A 25 -7.58 -8.06 12.42
N ASN A 26 -7.72 -7.70 11.14
CA ASN A 26 -7.11 -8.37 9.99
C ASN A 26 -6.60 -7.34 8.98
N VAL A 27 -5.67 -7.75 8.10
CA VAL A 27 -5.19 -6.92 6.98
C VAL A 27 -6.30 -6.82 5.93
N PRO A 28 -6.75 -5.61 5.54
CA PRO A 28 -7.76 -5.44 4.49
C PRO A 28 -7.31 -5.96 3.11
N ASP A 29 -8.16 -6.75 2.45
CA ASP A 29 -7.89 -7.28 1.10
C ASP A 29 -7.71 -6.18 0.05
N ASP A 30 -8.32 -5.01 0.26
CA ASP A 30 -8.14 -3.86 -0.64
C ASP A 30 -6.68 -3.41 -0.70
N ILE A 31 -5.91 -3.58 0.37
CA ILE A 31 -4.47 -3.27 0.37
C ILE A 31 -3.71 -4.27 -0.52
N LEU A 32 -4.15 -5.54 -0.59
CA LEU A 32 -3.55 -6.55 -1.45
C LEU A 32 -3.68 -6.21 -2.95
N ARG A 33 -4.71 -5.43 -3.31
CA ARG A 33 -4.92 -4.93 -4.68
C ARG A 33 -3.82 -3.95 -5.11
N TYR A 34 -3.23 -3.24 -4.15
CA TYR A 34 -2.17 -2.27 -4.41
C TYR A 34 -0.76 -2.85 -4.26
N THR A 35 -0.59 -4.16 -4.07
CA THR A 35 0.73 -4.83 -3.89
C THR A 35 1.78 -4.50 -4.95
N ARG A 36 1.38 -4.13 -6.18
CA ARG A 36 2.31 -3.75 -7.26
C ARG A 36 2.79 -2.30 -7.21
N THR A 37 2.10 -1.44 -6.47
CA THR A 37 2.34 0.01 -6.42
C THR A 37 2.55 0.54 -4.99
N LEU A 38 2.17 -0.24 -3.97
CA LEU A 38 2.34 0.06 -2.56
C LEU A 38 3.82 -0.12 -2.19
N GLU A 39 4.45 0.95 -1.70
CA GLU A 39 5.83 0.91 -1.21
C GLU A 39 5.86 0.72 0.30
N ASP A 40 5.03 1.49 1.00
CA ASP A 40 4.99 1.50 2.46
C ASP A 40 3.57 1.22 2.97
N LEU A 41 3.47 0.25 3.88
CA LEU A 41 2.24 -0.12 4.57
C LEU A 41 2.46 -0.07 6.08
N LEU A 42 1.92 0.95 6.74
CA LEU A 42 2.06 1.15 8.18
C LEU A 42 0.80 0.65 8.89
N LEU A 43 0.92 -0.47 9.60
CA LEU A 43 -0.18 -1.12 10.33
C LEU A 43 0.06 -1.19 11.86
N ASP A 44 0.99 -0.39 12.39
CA ASP A 44 1.30 -0.39 13.81
C ASP A 44 0.09 -0.06 14.70
N ALA A 45 0.13 -0.53 15.94
CA ALA A 45 -0.92 -0.29 16.93
C ALA A 45 -2.33 -0.74 16.49
N ASN A 46 -2.40 -1.83 15.72
CA ASN A 46 -3.62 -2.58 15.44
C ASN A 46 -3.64 -3.90 16.22
N GLN A 47 -4.74 -4.65 16.09
CA GLN A 47 -5.00 -5.91 16.78
C GLN A 47 -4.88 -7.10 15.81
N LEU A 48 -3.94 -7.01 14.87
CA LEU A 48 -3.72 -8.02 13.84
C LEU A 48 -3.23 -9.32 14.49
N GLN A 49 -3.98 -10.41 14.33
CA GLN A 49 -3.60 -11.71 14.87
C GLN A 49 -2.59 -12.44 13.98
N ASP A 50 -2.78 -12.35 12.67
CA ASP A 50 -1.93 -12.97 11.66
C ASP A 50 -1.70 -12.01 10.50
N LEU A 51 -0.48 -12.03 9.94
CA LEU A 51 -0.22 -11.41 8.65
C LEU A 51 -0.50 -12.42 7.51
N PRO A 52 -1.07 -11.96 6.39
CA PRO A 52 -1.14 -12.78 5.18
C PRO A 52 0.29 -13.15 4.72
N LYS A 53 0.46 -14.40 4.27
CA LYS A 53 1.74 -14.95 3.77
C LYS A 53 2.05 -14.53 2.34
#